data_AF-A0A4R9F7B0-F1
#
_entry.id   AF-A0A4R9F7B0-F1
#
_cell.length_a   1.000
_cell.length_b   1.000
_cell.length_c   1.000
_cell.angle_alpha   90.00
_cell.angle_beta   90.00
_cell.angle_gamma   90.00
#
_symmetry.space_group_name_H-M   'P 1'
#
loop_
_entity.id
_entity.type
_entity.pdbx_description
1 polymer ?
#
loop_
_entity_poly.entity_id
_entity_poly.type
_entity_poly.pdbx_seq_one_letter_code
_entity_poly.pdbx_strand_id
1 'polypeptide(L)'
;MGVIIALPGEGTPSYRLRPVGGGDEWSAAADGTSLSPVPAKATHATPKEAGALYDHRAGQASLPLQVHFEDGSAAEVPLILAPADMERLYATVSRLLGDCDQKAAKE
;
A
#
# COMPACT_ATOMS: atom_id res chain seq x y z
N MET A 1 -15.45 -7.20 20.10
CA MET A 1 -14.93 -8.39 20.78
C MET A 1 -14.89 -9.54 19.76
N GLY A 2 -13.72 -10.16 19.56
CA GLY A 2 -13.53 -11.26 18.62
C GLY A 2 -13.07 -12.53 19.30
N VAL A 3 -13.26 -13.67 18.63
CA VAL A 3 -12.68 -14.95 19.03
C VAL A 3 -11.46 -15.26 18.17
N ILE A 4 -10.41 -15.78 18.79
CA ILE A 4 -9.23 -16.27 18.07
C ILE A 4 -9.60 -17.58 17.38
N ILE A 5 -9.35 -17.65 16.08
CA ILE A 5 -9.61 -18.83 15.24
C ILE A 5 -8.32 -19.45 14.67
N ALA A 6 -7.20 -18.73 14.69
CA ALA A 6 -5.86 -19.28 14.44
C ALA A 6 -4.80 -18.58 15.27
N LEU A 7 -3.80 -19.34 15.72
CA LEU A 7 -2.64 -18.86 16.48
C LEU A 7 -1.44 -18.65 15.56
N PRO A 8 -0.59 -17.66 15.84
CA PRO A 8 0.68 -17.50 15.13
C PRO A 8 1.59 -18.71 15.35
N GLY A 9 2.25 -19.17 14.29
CA GLY A 9 3.06 -20.38 14.25
C GLY A 9 3.80 -20.53 12.92
N GLU A 10 4.34 -21.71 12.63
CA GLU A 10 5.02 -21.98 11.36
C GLU A 10 4.06 -21.71 10.18
N GLY A 11 4.37 -20.68 9.38
CA GLY A 11 3.56 -20.26 8.24
C GLY A 11 2.43 -19.26 8.52
N THR A 12 2.15 -18.90 9.78
CA THR A 12 1.14 -17.87 10.12
C THR A 12 1.76 -16.83 11.07
N PRO A 13 2.13 -15.64 10.59
CA PRO A 13 2.86 -14.65 11.39
C PRO A 13 1.96 -13.83 12.33
N SER A 14 0.66 -14.10 12.40
CA SER A 14 -0.33 -13.29 13.11
C SER A 14 -1.45 -14.14 13.74
N TYR A 15 -2.16 -13.59 14.73
CA TYR A 15 -3.43 -14.18 15.16
C TYR A 15 -4.49 -13.90 14.12
N ARG A 16 -5.39 -14.87 13.89
CA ARG A 16 -6.60 -14.67 13.09
C ARG A 16 -7.81 -14.66 13.99
N LEU A 17 -8.68 -13.67 13.83
CA LEU A 17 -9.84 -13.42 14.67
C LEU A 17 -11.10 -13.26 13.84
N ARG A 18 -12.26 -13.52 14.48
CA ARG A 18 -13.59 -13.34 13.88
C ARG A 18 -14.57 -12.73 14.89
N PRO A 19 -15.58 -11.93 14.48
CA PRO A 19 -16.58 -11.40 15.41
C PRO A 19 -17.38 -12.50 16.09
N VAL A 20 -17.78 -12.26 17.35
CA VAL A 20 -18.74 -13.11 18.07
C VAL A 20 -20.11 -12.98 17.38
N GLY A 21 -20.51 -13.98 16.60
CA GLY A 21 -21.71 -13.94 15.76
C GLY A 21 -21.47 -14.18 14.27
N GLY A 22 -20.21 -14.29 13.85
CA GLY A 22 -19.85 -14.39 12.44
C GLY A 22 -19.68 -13.02 11.78
N GLY A 23 -18.85 -12.96 10.75
CA GLY A 23 -18.43 -11.73 10.09
C GLY A 23 -17.00 -11.86 9.54
N ASP A 24 -16.49 -10.77 8.97
CA ASP A 24 -15.17 -10.77 8.33
C ASP A 24 -14.06 -11.03 9.34
N GLU A 25 -13.13 -11.90 8.94
CA GLU A 25 -11.96 -12.25 9.74
C GLU A 25 -10.93 -11.10 9.69
N TRP A 26 -10.18 -10.90 10.77
CA TRP A 26 -9.06 -9.96 10.79
C TRP A 26 -7.81 -10.56 11.41
N SER A 27 -6.68 -9.95 11.10
CA SER A 27 -5.37 -10.32 11.66
C SER A 27 -4.98 -9.39 12.81
N ALA A 28 -4.38 -9.93 13.87
CA ALA A 28 -3.80 -9.15 14.97
C ALA A 28 -2.34 -9.55 15.27
N ALA A 29 -1.64 -8.71 16.03
CA ALA A 29 -0.21 -8.82 16.27
C ALA A 29 0.12 -10.12 17.00
N ALA A 30 1.11 -10.87 16.52
CA ALA A 30 1.54 -12.13 17.14
C ALA A 30 2.12 -11.98 18.55
N ASP A 31 2.52 -10.77 18.95
CA ASP A 31 3.04 -10.46 20.28
C ASP A 31 1.97 -10.50 21.40
N GLY A 32 0.69 -10.59 21.03
CA GLY A 32 -0.43 -10.67 21.98
C GLY A 32 -0.66 -9.40 22.80
N THR A 33 0.03 -8.30 22.48
CA THR A 33 -0.12 -7.01 23.18
C THR A 33 -1.46 -6.34 22.86
N SER A 34 -2.01 -6.63 21.68
CA SER A 34 -3.33 -6.17 21.24
C SER A 34 -3.96 -7.14 20.25
N LEU A 35 -5.25 -7.42 20.44
CA LEU A 35 -6.08 -8.19 19.50
C LEU A 35 -6.84 -7.28 18.52
N SER A 36 -6.54 -5.98 18.53
CA SER A 36 -7.01 -5.05 17.52
C SER A 36 -6.44 -5.42 16.15
N PRO A 37 -7.14 -5.08 15.05
CA PRO A 37 -6.61 -5.26 13.71
C PRO A 37 -5.23 -4.63 13.59
N VAL A 38 -4.23 -5.45 13.26
CA VAL A 38 -2.94 -4.93 12.83
C VAL A 38 -3.10 -4.54 11.38
N PRO A 39 -2.84 -3.27 11.01
CA PRO A 39 -2.75 -2.91 9.61
C PRO A 39 -1.67 -3.78 8.99
N ALA A 40 -2.03 -4.62 8.03
CA ALA A 40 -1.07 -5.43 7.31
C ALA A 40 0.02 -4.52 6.72
N LYS A 41 1.26 -5.01 6.66
CA LYS A 41 2.37 -4.20 6.18
C LYS A 41 2.23 -3.98 4.67
N ALA A 42 2.40 -2.73 4.23
CA ALA A 42 2.43 -2.41 2.80
C ALA A 42 3.65 -3.06 2.15
N THR A 43 3.45 -3.74 1.02
CA THR A 43 4.50 -4.40 0.24
C THR A 43 4.94 -3.52 -0.92
N HIS A 44 3.99 -3.01 -1.68
CA HIS A 44 4.22 -2.16 -2.84
C HIS A 44 2.97 -1.32 -3.13
N ALA A 45 3.14 -0.29 -3.95
CA ALA A 45 2.05 0.57 -4.42
C ALA A 45 2.12 0.72 -5.93
N THR A 46 0.96 0.73 -6.58
CA THR A 46 0.83 0.94 -8.02
C THR A 46 0.04 2.22 -8.30
N PRO A 47 0.46 3.07 -9.25
CA PRO A 47 -0.33 4.21 -9.66
C PRO A 47 -1.59 3.73 -10.40
N LYS A 48 -2.73 4.37 -10.14
CA LYS A 48 -3.94 4.15 -10.96
C LYS A 48 -3.88 4.98 -12.24
N GLU A 49 -4.31 4.37 -13.34
CA GLU A 49 -4.14 4.91 -14.72
C GLU A 49 -4.78 6.28 -14.95
N ALA A 50 -5.80 6.66 -14.18
CA ALA A 50 -6.49 7.93 -14.31
C ALA A 50 -6.82 8.53 -12.95
N GLY A 51 -6.74 9.86 -12.83
CA GLY A 51 -7.17 10.59 -11.65
C GLY A 51 -6.11 11.46 -10.97
N ALA A 52 -4.96 11.68 -11.61
CA ALA A 52 -4.05 12.72 -11.14
C ALA A 52 -4.72 14.09 -11.25
N LEU A 53 -4.81 14.81 -10.14
CA LEU A 53 -5.43 16.14 -10.06
C LEU A 53 -4.44 17.12 -9.46
N TYR A 54 -4.43 18.36 -9.96
CA TYR A 54 -3.71 19.46 -9.33
C TYR A 54 -4.70 20.37 -8.62
N ASP A 55 -4.61 20.46 -7.30
CA ASP A 55 -5.36 21.43 -6.52
C ASP A 55 -4.61 22.76 -6.51
N HIS A 56 -5.09 23.72 -7.31
CA HIS A 56 -4.51 25.06 -7.37
C HIS A 56 -4.62 25.84 -6.06
N ARG A 57 -5.61 25.54 -5.20
CA ARG A 57 -5.78 26.23 -3.91
C ARG A 57 -4.76 25.73 -2.89
N ALA A 58 -4.54 24.41 -2.85
CA ALA A 58 -3.54 23.80 -1.98
C ALA A 58 -2.12 23.89 -2.54
N GLY A 59 -1.97 24.13 -3.86
CA GLY A 59 -0.68 24.14 -4.54
C GLY A 59 -0.04 22.76 -4.58
N GLN A 60 -0.83 21.69 -4.68
CA GLN A 60 -0.38 20.31 -4.60
C GLN A 60 -1.07 19.44 -5.63
N ALA A 61 -0.36 18.43 -6.13
CA ALA A 61 -0.95 17.35 -6.91
C ALA A 61 -1.37 16.19 -6.02
N SER A 62 -2.42 15.48 -6.43
CA SER A 62 -2.88 14.23 -5.85
C SER A 62 -2.89 13.17 -6.94
N LEU A 63 -2.18 12.06 -6.73
CA LEU A 63 -2.16 10.90 -7.60
C LEU A 63 -2.75 9.69 -6.85
N PRO A 64 -3.85 9.08 -7.30
CA PRO A 64 -4.38 7.88 -6.66
C PRO A 64 -3.41 6.69 -6.83
N LEU A 65 -3.10 6.05 -5.71
CA LEU A 65 -2.32 4.82 -5.63
C LEU A 65 -3.18 3.68 -5.09
N GLN A 66 -2.91 2.47 -5.56
CA GLN A 66 -3.34 1.24 -4.91
C GLN A 66 -2.17 0.64 -4.14
N VAL A 67 -2.29 0.59 -2.80
CA VAL A 67 -1.31 -0.04 -1.91
C VAL A 67 -1.71 -1.48 -1.68
N HIS A 68 -0.77 -2.40 -1.89
CA HIS A 68 -0.95 -3.83 -1.66
C HIS A 68 -0.27 -4.25 -0.36
N PHE A 69 -0.93 -5.10 0.41
CA PHE A 69 -0.45 -5.53 1.72
C PHE A 69 -0.03 -7.01 1.73
N GLU A 70 0.78 -7.40 2.72
CA GLU A 70 1.31 -8.78 2.85
C GLU A 70 0.19 -9.83 3.02
N ASP A 71 -0.98 -9.43 3.53
CA ASP A 71 -2.15 -10.30 3.68
C ASP A 71 -2.97 -10.47 2.39
N GLY A 72 -2.52 -9.88 1.28
CA GLY A 72 -3.21 -9.89 -0.01
C GLY A 72 -4.31 -8.85 -0.16
N SER A 73 -4.60 -8.07 0.88
CA SER A 73 -5.54 -6.95 0.79
C SER A 73 -4.95 -5.77 0.01
N ALA A 74 -5.81 -4.84 -0.39
CA ALA A 74 -5.38 -3.60 -1.05
C ALA A 74 -6.24 -2.41 -0.60
N ALA A 75 -5.62 -1.22 -0.56
CA ALA A 75 -6.29 0.04 -0.24
C ALA A 75 -5.97 1.12 -1.26
N GLU A 76 -6.94 1.99 -1.53
CA GLU A 76 -6.74 3.17 -2.36
C GLU A 76 -6.35 4.37 -1.49
N VAL A 77 -5.25 5.04 -1.84
CA VAL A 77 -4.73 6.20 -1.12
C VAL A 77 -4.24 7.28 -2.08
N PRO A 78 -4.36 8.57 -1.73
CA PRO A 78 -3.76 9.63 -2.53
C PRO A 78 -2.27 9.81 -2.19
N LEU A 79 -1.41 9.84 -3.21
CA LEU A 79 -0.06 10.41 -3.11
C LEU A 79 -0.13 11.91 -3.35
N ILE A 80 0.14 12.69 -2.30
CA ILE A 80 0.17 14.15 -2.37
C ILE A 80 1.59 14.62 -2.67
N LEU A 81 1.74 15.46 -3.69
CA LEU A 81 3.03 15.96 -4.15
C LEU A 81 3.02 17.49 -4.18
N ALA A 82 3.99 18.11 -3.51
CA ALA A 82 4.28 19.53 -3.70
C ALA A 82 5.00 19.76 -5.04
N PRO A 83 5.06 21.00 -5.57
CA PRO A 83 5.69 21.30 -6.85
C PRO A 83 7.13 20.79 -6.97
N ALA A 84 7.95 20.97 -5.92
CA ALA A 84 9.31 20.47 -5.90
C ALA A 84 9.39 18.92 -5.94
N ASP A 85 8.43 18.22 -5.34
CA ASP A 85 8.38 16.76 -5.35
C ASP A 85 7.93 16.23 -6.72
N MET A 86 7.00 16.94 -7.39
CA MET A 86 6.63 16.63 -8.78
C MET A 86 7.81 16.76 -9.72
N GLU A 87 8.59 17.83 -9.63
CA GLU A 87 9.79 18.02 -10.46
C GLU A 87 10.82 16.90 -10.23
N ARG A 88 11.07 16.54 -8.96
CA ARG A 88 11.97 15.43 -8.63
C ARG A 88 11.46 14.10 -9.13
N LEU A 89 10.16 13.83 -8.99
CA LEU A 89 9.53 12.60 -9.47
C LEU A 89 9.63 12.51 -11.00
N TYR A 90 9.32 13.60 -11.71
CA TYR A 90 9.45 13.69 -13.16
C TYR A 90 10.88 13.41 -13.62
N ALA A 91 11.88 14.06 -13.01
CA ALA A 91 13.29 13.85 -13.35
C ALA A 91 13.73 12.39 -13.10
N THR A 92 13.29 11.81 -11.98
CA THR A 92 13.62 10.42 -11.60
C THR A 92 13.02 9.43 -12.58
N VAL A 93 11.72 9.55 -12.89
CA VAL A 93 11.02 8.66 -13.82
C VAL A 93 11.56 8.81 -15.23
N SER A 94 11.81 10.04 -15.69
CA SER A 94 12.39 10.28 -17.03
C SER A 94 13.75 9.62 -17.19
N ARG A 95 14.61 9.67 -16.16
CA ARG A 95 15.90 8.97 -16.16
C ARG A 95 15.71 7.45 -16.24
N LEU A 96 14.81 6.89 -15.43
CA LEU A 96 14.54 5.45 -15.43
C LEU A 96 14.01 4.95 -16.79
N LEU A 97 13.12 5.71 -17.43
CA LEU A 97 12.63 5.41 -18.78
C LEU A 97 13.77 5.42 -19.81
N GLY A 98 14.65 6.44 -19.75
CA GLY A 98 15.83 6.49 -20.61
C GLY A 98 16.78 5.31 -20.42
N ASP A 99 16.91 4.77 -19.21
CA ASP A 99 17.70 3.57 -18.94
C ASP A 99 17.02 2.29 -19.47
N CYS A 100 15.69 2.21 -19.42
CA CYS A 100 14.90 1.12 -19.99
C CYS A 100 15.03 1.05 -21.51
N ASP A 101 14.90 2.18 -22.21
CA ASP A 101 15.00 2.23 -23.67
C ASP A 101 16.39 1.85 -24.17
N GLN A 102 17.45 2.25 -23.45
CA GLN A 102 18.83 1.88 -23.78
C GLN A 102 19.12 0.39 -23.59
N LYS A 103 18.44 -0.29 -22.66
CA LYS A 103 18.55 -1.74 -22.50
C LYS A 103 17.88 -2.47 -23.67
N ALA A 104 16.68 -2.04 -24.05
CA ALA A 104 15.95 -2.62 -25.17
C ALA A 104 16.66 -2.45 -26.53
N ALA A 105 17.46 -1.39 -26.70
CA ALA A 105 18.23 -1.16 -27.93
C ALA A 105 19.55 -1.97 -28.02
N LYS A 106 19.94 -2.67 -26.95
CA LYS A 106 21.17 -3.49 -26.88
C LYS A 106 20.92 -5.00 -26.92
N GLU A 107 19.66 -5.43 -26.87
CA GLU A 107 19.21 -6.81 -27.09
C GLU A 107 18.72 -6.99 -28.53
#